data_AF-A0A7K1B017-F1
#
_entry.id   AF-A0A7K1B017-F1
#
_cell.length_a   1.000
_cell.length_b   1.000
_cell.length_c   1.000
_cell.angle_alpha   90.00
_cell.angle_beta   90.00
_cell.angle_gamma   90.00
#
_symmetry.space_group_name_H-M   'P 1'
#
loop_
_entity.id
_entity.type
_entity.pdbx_description
1 polymer ?
#
loop_
_entity_poly.entity_id
_entity_poly.type
_entity_poly.pdbx_seq_one_letter_code
_entity_poly.pdbx_strand_id
1 'polypeptide(L)'
;MKRRLVSIPGLILGAIILTTLIPIWFPLVILIDLCRRQFRLPLLRLLSFAVCWVWLETAGVLGAFLLWLTGQRKNLSRHYALQRWWAARLLGALGKTCGIRVEVVNIESLSSGPVLMFARHASLADSLVSAYVVTTLAQMNPRYVLKRELLADPCLDVVGQR
;
A
#
# COMPACT_ATOMS: atom_id res chain seq x y z
N MET A 1 -5.80 18.39 8.68
CA MET A 1 -7.11 18.36 8.00
C MET A 1 -7.04 18.76 6.52
N LYS A 2 -6.40 19.88 6.13
CA LYS A 2 -6.29 20.31 4.71
C LYS A 2 -5.71 19.24 3.75
N ARG A 3 -4.73 18.45 4.19
CA ARG A 3 -4.10 17.40 3.37
C ARG A 3 -5.08 16.26 3.00
N ARG A 4 -5.84 15.76 3.97
CA ARG A 4 -6.85 14.68 3.76
C ARG A 4 -7.96 15.07 2.79
N LEU A 5 -8.32 16.35 2.79
CA LEU A 5 -9.33 16.94 1.90
C LEU A 5 -8.88 17.02 0.44
N VAL A 6 -7.58 16.91 0.16
CA VAL A 6 -7.03 16.95 -1.21
C VAL A 6 -6.58 15.55 -1.65
N SER A 7 -5.94 14.79 -0.76
CA SER A 7 -5.44 13.44 -1.06
C SER A 7 -6.57 12.45 -1.33
N ILE A 8 -7.67 12.49 -0.55
CA ILE A 8 -8.77 11.51 -0.70
C ILE A 8 -9.54 11.73 -2.01
N PRO A 9 -9.97 12.96 -2.38
CA PRO A 9 -10.62 13.18 -3.67
C PRO A 9 -9.67 12.93 -4.85
N GLY A 10 -8.39 13.31 -4.72
CA GLY A 10 -7.38 13.03 -5.74
C GLY A 10 -7.20 11.53 -5.97
N LEU A 11 -7.24 10.72 -4.91
CA LEU A 11 -7.16 9.27 -5.01
C LEU A 11 -8.39 8.67 -5.72
N ILE A 12 -9.60 9.10 -5.35
CA ILE A 12 -10.85 8.63 -5.98
C ILE A 12 -10.91 9.05 -7.46
N LEU A 13 -10.54 10.29 -7.78
CA LEU A 13 -10.46 10.78 -9.16
C LEU A 13 -9.42 9.99 -9.95
N GLY A 14 -8.24 9.74 -9.37
CA GLY A 14 -7.22 8.89 -9.96
C GLY A 14 -7.74 7.46 -10.22
N ALA A 15 -8.52 6.90 -9.30
CA ALA A 15 -9.13 5.58 -9.45
C ALA A 15 -10.05 5.53 -10.66
N ILE A 16 -10.95 6.52 -10.75
CA ILE A 16 -11.94 6.63 -11.82
C ILE A 16 -11.22 6.84 -13.15
N ILE A 17 -10.34 7.83 -13.26
CA ILE A 17 -9.61 8.14 -14.50
C ILE A 17 -8.82 6.93 -14.97
N LEU A 18 -8.03 6.31 -14.09
CA LEU A 18 -7.19 5.18 -14.45
C LEU A 18 -8.00 3.94 -14.85
N THR A 19 -9.16 3.73 -14.22
CA THR A 19 -10.06 2.60 -14.52
C THR A 19 -10.86 2.84 -15.80
N THR A 20 -11.43 4.03 -15.98
CA THR A 20 -12.20 4.41 -17.19
C THR A 20 -11.31 4.44 -18.43
N LEU A 21 -10.04 4.80 -18.29
CA LEU A 21 -9.08 4.80 -19.40
C LEU A 21 -8.49 3.41 -19.70
N ILE A 22 -8.81 2.35 -18.96
CA ILE A 22 -8.33 0.97 -19.23
C ILE A 22 -8.42 0.58 -20.71
N PRO A 23 -9.58 0.70 -21.39
CA PRO A 23 -9.68 0.30 -22.80
C PRO A 23 -8.76 1.11 -23.73
N ILE A 24 -8.30 2.29 -23.30
CA ILE A 24 -7.42 3.17 -24.08
C ILE A 24 -5.95 2.93 -23.74
N TRP A 25 -5.58 2.99 -22.46
CA TRP A 25 -4.18 2.86 -22.06
C TRP A 25 -3.66 1.43 -22.20
N PHE A 26 -4.49 0.41 -22.02
CA PHE A 26 -4.09 -0.99 -22.12
C PHE A 26 -3.48 -1.36 -23.48
N PRO A 27 -4.15 -1.13 -24.63
CA PRO A 27 -3.56 -1.41 -25.94
C PRO A 27 -2.40 -0.46 -26.26
N LEU A 28 -2.49 0.81 -25.85
CA LEU A 28 -1.45 1.80 -26.10
C LEU A 28 -0.13 1.42 -25.43
N VAL A 29 -0.18 0.95 -24.19
CA VAL A 29 0.99 0.59 -23.40
C VAL A 29 1.61 -0.72 -23.90
N ILE A 30 0.79 -1.68 -24.32
CA ILE A 30 1.28 -2.88 -25.02
C ILE A 30 2.03 -2.48 -26.29
N LEU A 31 1.46 -1.57 -27.10
CA LEU A 31 2.11 -1.08 -28.31
C LEU A 31 3.46 -0.41 -28.00
N ILE A 32 3.51 0.46 -26.98
CA ILE A 32 4.76 1.10 -26.55
C ILE A 32 5.79 0.07 -26.10
N ASP A 33 5.42 -0.88 -25.24
CA ASP A 33 6.34 -1.90 -24.73
C ASP A 33 6.88 -2.78 -25.87
N LEU A 34 6.04 -3.13 -26.85
CA LEU A 34 6.45 -3.86 -28.06
C LEU A 34 7.39 -3.03 -28.94
N CYS A 35 7.07 -1.75 -29.18
CA CYS A 35 7.93 -0.83 -29.94
C CYS A 35 9.31 -0.64 -29.28
N ARG A 36 9.36 -0.64 -27.95
CA ARG A 36 10.61 -0.57 -27.18
C ARG A 36 11.32 -1.92 -27.05
N ARG A 37 10.80 -2.97 -27.70
CA ARG A 37 11.29 -4.37 -27.65
C ARG A 37 11.37 -4.93 -26.23
N GLN A 38 10.51 -4.45 -25.33
CA GLN A 38 10.45 -4.88 -23.94
C GLN A 38 9.34 -5.92 -23.76
N PHE A 39 9.66 -7.17 -24.10
CA PHE A 39 8.73 -8.32 -24.01
C PHE A 39 8.27 -8.66 -22.57
N ARG A 40 8.91 -8.07 -21.56
CA ARG A 40 8.48 -8.16 -20.16
C ARG A 40 7.33 -7.20 -19.81
N LEU A 41 6.86 -6.40 -20.78
CA LEU A 41 5.74 -5.45 -20.66
C LEU A 41 5.78 -4.61 -19.37
N PRO A 42 6.90 -3.92 -19.07
CA PRO A 42 7.09 -3.28 -17.78
C PRO A 42 6.09 -2.14 -17.52
N LEU A 43 5.70 -1.39 -18.56
CA LEU A 43 4.71 -0.32 -18.40
C LEU A 43 3.32 -0.90 -18.13
N LEU A 44 2.96 -2.01 -18.80
CA LEU A 44 1.70 -2.70 -18.54
C LEU A 44 1.65 -3.17 -17.07
N ARG A 45 2.72 -3.79 -16.59
CA ARG A 45 2.85 -4.28 -15.21
C ARG A 45 2.73 -3.14 -14.21
N LEU A 46 3.38 -2.00 -14.49
CA LEU A 46 3.32 -0.81 -13.65
C LEU A 46 1.91 -0.21 -13.59
N LEU A 47 1.22 -0.07 -14.72
CA LEU A 47 -0.13 0.49 -14.73
C LEU A 47 -1.17 -0.46 -14.14
N SER A 48 -1.04 -1.77 -14.39
CA SER A 48 -1.84 -2.77 -13.69
C SER A 48 -1.63 -2.70 -12.17
N PHE A 49 -0.38 -2.52 -11.72
CA PHE A 49 -0.11 -2.28 -10.30
C PHE A 49 -0.77 -1.00 -9.80
N ALA A 50 -0.68 0.10 -10.55
CA ALA A 50 -1.27 1.38 -10.17
C ALA A 50 -2.79 1.27 -9.99
N VAL A 51 -3.50 0.55 -10.86
CA VAL A 51 -4.94 0.27 -10.69
C VAL A 51 -5.19 -0.49 -9.39
N CYS A 52 -4.46 -1.58 -9.14
CA CYS A 52 -4.60 -2.33 -7.90
C CYS A 52 -4.31 -1.48 -6.65
N TRP A 53 -3.25 -0.67 -6.70
CA TRP A 53 -2.82 0.20 -5.62
C TRP A 53 -3.92 1.21 -5.27
N VAL A 54 -4.47 1.93 -6.26
CA VAL A 54 -5.51 2.93 -6.00
C VAL A 54 -6.78 2.30 -5.40
N TRP A 55 -7.20 1.14 -5.89
CA TRP A 55 -8.39 0.47 -5.35
C TRP A 55 -8.15 -0.08 -3.93
N LEU A 56 -6.96 -0.59 -3.64
CA LEU A 56 -6.59 -1.05 -2.29
C LEU A 56 -6.50 0.11 -1.30
N GLU A 57 -5.95 1.24 -1.73
CA GLU A 57 -5.97 2.49 -0.97
C GLU A 57 -7.40 2.94 -0.66
N THR A 58 -8.26 2.95 -1.68
CA THR A 58 -9.67 3.34 -1.52
C THR A 58 -10.37 2.42 -0.50
N ALA A 59 -10.16 1.11 -0.59
CA ALA A 59 -10.72 0.13 0.32
C ALA A 59 -10.18 0.29 1.75
N GLY A 60 -8.89 0.59 1.93
CA GLY A 60 -8.29 0.85 3.24
C GLY A 60 -8.88 2.11 3.90
N VAL A 61 -9.02 3.19 3.13
CA VAL A 61 -9.65 4.44 3.62
C VAL A 61 -11.12 4.20 3.99
N LEU A 62 -11.88 3.49 3.15
CA LEU A 62 -13.26 3.11 3.44
C LEU A 62 -13.36 2.24 4.70
N GLY A 63 -12.48 1.26 4.86
CA GLY A 63 -12.42 0.42 6.07
C GLY A 63 -12.16 1.25 7.32
N ALA A 64 -11.22 2.19 7.27
CA ALA A 64 -10.95 3.09 8.38
C ALA A 64 -12.13 4.04 8.69
N PHE A 65 -12.83 4.50 7.65
CA PHE A 65 -14.05 5.31 7.79
C PHE A 65 -15.20 4.50 8.44
N LEU A 66 -15.40 3.24 8.06
CA LEU A 66 -16.39 2.36 8.68
C LEU A 66 -16.07 2.06 10.15
N LEU A 67 -14.80 1.87 10.50
CA LEU A 67 -14.36 1.73 11.90
C LEU A 67 -14.63 2.99 12.72
N TRP A 68 -14.52 4.17 12.10
CA TRP A 68 -14.89 5.43 12.74
C TRP A 68 -16.41 5.55 12.92
N LEU A 69 -17.20 5.23 11.88
CA LEU A 69 -18.66 5.32 11.91
C LEU A 69 -19.30 4.37 12.93
N THR A 70 -18.75 3.17 13.05
CA THR A 70 -19.21 2.15 14.02
C THR A 70 -18.77 2.44 15.47
N GLY A 71 -18.15 3.59 15.75
CA GLY A 71 -17.68 3.98 17.08
C GLY A 71 -16.43 3.23 17.55
N GLN A 72 -15.82 2.40 16.70
CA GLN A 72 -14.70 1.52 17.05
C GLN A 72 -13.34 2.19 16.90
N ARG A 73 -13.33 3.52 17.00
CA ARG A 73 -12.13 4.36 16.85
C ARG A 73 -10.99 3.94 17.79
N LYS A 74 -11.32 3.46 18.99
CA LYS A 74 -10.36 3.01 20.02
C LYS A 74 -9.98 1.52 19.90
N ASN A 75 -10.62 0.77 19.02
CA ASN A 75 -10.35 -0.67 18.87
C ASN A 75 -9.07 -0.88 18.05
N LEU A 76 -7.93 -0.89 18.73
CA LEU A 76 -6.61 -1.03 18.12
C LEU A 76 -6.47 -2.32 17.31
N SER A 77 -7.03 -3.43 17.80
CA SER A 77 -6.95 -4.74 17.12
C SER A 77 -7.53 -4.70 15.71
N ARG A 78 -8.64 -3.97 15.49
CA ARG A 78 -9.23 -3.83 14.16
C ARG A 78 -8.43 -2.92 13.23
N HIS A 79 -7.78 -1.90 13.78
CA HIS A 79 -6.89 -1.02 12.99
C HIS A 79 -5.63 -1.79 12.55
N TYR A 80 -5.04 -2.58 13.44
CA TYR A 80 -3.93 -3.46 13.09
C TYR A 80 -4.34 -4.55 12.09
N ALA A 81 -5.54 -5.12 12.22
CA ALA A 81 -6.06 -6.07 11.23
C ALA A 81 -6.23 -5.43 9.84
N LEU A 82 -6.77 -4.20 9.79
CA LEU A 82 -6.88 -3.44 8.53
C LEU A 82 -5.52 -3.14 7.93
N GLN A 83 -4.56 -2.71 8.76
CA GLN A 83 -3.19 -2.43 8.31
C GLN A 83 -2.49 -3.68 7.77
N ARG A 84 -2.62 -4.81 8.47
CA ARG A 84 -2.10 -6.12 8.04
C ARG A 84 -2.71 -6.54 6.72
N TRP A 85 -4.04 -6.43 6.60
CA TRP A 85 -4.75 -6.73 5.36
C TRP A 85 -4.25 -5.85 4.20
N TRP A 86 -4.17 -4.54 4.40
CA TRP A 86 -3.72 -3.58 3.40
C TRP A 86 -2.30 -3.90 2.94
N ALA A 87 -1.34 -4.06 3.87
CA ALA A 87 0.06 -4.34 3.55
C ALA A 87 0.21 -5.67 2.80
N ALA A 88 -0.47 -6.73 3.25
CA ALA A 88 -0.45 -8.04 2.60
C ALA A 88 -1.04 -8.01 1.19
N ARG A 89 -2.16 -7.30 0.98
CA ARG A 89 -2.77 -7.18 -0.34
C ARG A 89 -1.93 -6.33 -1.28
N LEU A 90 -1.33 -5.24 -0.80
CA LEU A 90 -0.53 -4.34 -1.63
C LEU A 90 0.76 -5.00 -2.08
N LEU A 91 1.47 -5.68 -1.17
CA LEU A 91 2.67 -6.43 -1.53
C LEU A 91 2.33 -7.64 -2.43
N GLY A 92 1.20 -8.31 -2.17
CA GLY A 92 0.70 -9.37 -3.05
C GLY A 92 0.36 -8.87 -4.45
N ALA A 93 -0.24 -7.68 -4.58
CA ALA A 93 -0.48 -7.05 -5.88
C ALA A 93 0.84 -6.74 -6.58
N LEU A 94 1.79 -6.13 -5.88
CA LEU A 94 3.13 -5.83 -6.40
C LEU A 94 3.86 -7.09 -6.89
N GLY A 95 3.73 -8.20 -6.17
CA GLY A 95 4.30 -9.48 -6.59
C GLY A 95 3.62 -10.06 -7.83
N LYS A 96 2.29 -9.97 -7.94
CA LYS A 96 1.54 -10.47 -9.11
C LYS A 96 1.77 -9.62 -10.35
N THR A 97 1.76 -8.30 -10.22
CA THR A 97 1.87 -7.38 -11.35
C THR A 97 3.34 -7.18 -11.73
N CYS A 98 4.19 -6.77 -10.79
CA CYS A 98 5.59 -6.40 -11.06
C CYS A 98 6.58 -7.56 -10.87
N GLY A 99 6.15 -8.70 -10.30
CA GLY A 99 7.02 -9.86 -10.10
C GLY A 99 8.01 -9.69 -8.94
N ILE A 100 7.80 -8.70 -8.07
CA ILE A 100 8.65 -8.44 -6.92
C ILE A 100 8.37 -9.49 -5.84
N ARG A 101 9.43 -10.13 -5.34
CA ARG A 101 9.35 -11.05 -4.20
C ARG A 101 10.19 -10.49 -3.08
N VAL A 102 9.62 -10.50 -1.88
CA VAL A 102 10.33 -10.13 -0.66
C VAL A 102 10.86 -11.42 -0.05
N GLU A 103 12.17 -11.51 0.04
CA GLU A 103 12.86 -12.55 0.79
C GLU A 103 13.19 -12.01 2.18
N VAL A 104 12.88 -12.79 3.21
CA VAL A 104 13.12 -12.43 4.60
C VAL A 104 14.03 -13.47 5.22
N VAL A 105 15.14 -12.99 5.77
CA VAL A 105 16.14 -13.82 6.43
C VAL A 105 16.04 -13.56 7.93
N ASN A 106 16.12 -14.63 8.73
CA ASN A 106 16.06 -14.61 10.20
C ASN A 106 14.77 -13.98 10.77
N ILE A 107 13.60 -14.37 10.26
CA ILE A 107 12.32 -13.83 10.76
C ILE A 107 12.08 -14.17 12.24
N GLU A 108 12.61 -15.30 12.70
CA GLU A 108 12.57 -15.76 14.09
C GLU A 108 13.27 -14.81 15.08
N SER A 109 14.13 -13.91 14.60
CA SER A 109 14.72 -12.85 15.43
C SER A 109 13.69 -11.80 15.87
N LEU A 110 12.56 -11.67 15.15
CA LEU A 110 11.44 -10.83 15.54
C LEU A 110 10.57 -11.58 16.55
N SER A 111 11.01 -11.58 17.81
CA SER A 111 10.29 -12.21 18.92
C SER A 111 9.12 -11.37 19.42
N SER A 112 8.15 -12.02 20.05
CA SER A 112 7.04 -11.38 20.75
C SER A 112 7.55 -10.48 21.89
N GLY A 113 7.31 -9.18 21.79
CA GLY A 113 7.70 -8.19 22.80
C GLY A 113 7.81 -6.77 22.25
N PRO A 114 8.09 -5.76 23.09
CA PRO A 114 8.37 -4.41 22.63
C PRO A 114 9.73 -4.39 21.91
N VAL A 115 9.69 -4.17 20.59
CA VAL A 115 10.89 -4.11 19.74
C VAL A 115 10.99 -2.72 19.10
N LEU A 116 12.19 -2.14 19.16
CA LEU A 116 12.54 -0.95 18.38
C LEU A 116 13.23 -1.39 17.09
N MET A 117 12.55 -1.20 15.96
CA MET A 117 13.08 -1.54 14.64
C MET A 117 13.64 -0.30 13.96
N PHE A 118 14.93 -0.32 13.66
CA PHE A 118 15.59 0.72 12.87
C PHE A 118 15.77 0.23 11.44
N ALA A 119 14.93 0.70 10.53
CA ALA A 119 15.02 0.39 9.12
C ALA A 119 15.84 1.45 8.38
N ARG A 120 16.77 1.02 7.52
CA ARG A 120 17.36 1.90 6.51
C ARG A 120 16.24 2.31 5.55
N HIS A 121 16.13 3.62 5.29
CA HIS A 121 15.11 4.16 4.39
C HIS A 121 15.77 4.70 3.12
N ALA A 122 15.55 4.00 2.01
CA ALA A 122 15.92 4.37 0.65
C ALA A 122 14.70 4.78 -0.19
N SER A 123 13.51 4.26 0.10
CA SER A 123 12.32 4.47 -0.74
C SER A 123 10.99 4.37 0.02
N LEU A 124 9.92 4.86 -0.60
CA LEU A 124 8.55 4.68 -0.11
C LEU A 124 8.17 3.19 0.03
N ALA A 125 8.72 2.32 -0.82
CA ALA A 125 8.45 0.89 -0.77
C ALA A 125 8.94 0.24 0.53
N ASP A 126 9.94 0.82 1.19
CA ASP A 126 10.50 0.28 2.44
C ASP A 126 9.46 0.32 3.57
N SER A 127 8.59 1.34 3.58
CA SER A 127 7.48 1.44 4.52
C SER A 127 6.47 0.31 4.31
N LEU A 128 6.20 -0.06 3.06
CA LEU A 128 5.33 -1.19 2.74
C LEU A 128 5.98 -2.53 3.10
N VAL A 129 7.25 -2.73 2.75
CA VAL A 129 7.98 -3.98 3.05
C VAL A 129 8.08 -4.18 4.56
N SER A 130 8.47 -3.14 5.31
CA SER A 130 8.51 -3.22 6.78
C SER A 130 7.13 -3.46 7.38
N ALA A 131 6.07 -2.82 6.87
CA ALA A 131 4.69 -3.09 7.28
C ALA A 131 4.28 -4.53 7.02
N TYR A 132 4.60 -5.08 5.86
CA TYR A 132 4.31 -6.46 5.53
C TYR A 132 5.07 -7.43 6.44
N VAL A 133 6.38 -7.26 6.60
CA VAL A 133 7.20 -8.16 7.42
C VAL A 133 6.72 -8.14 8.87
N VAL A 134 6.56 -6.96 9.47
CA VAL A 134 6.19 -6.84 10.89
C VAL A 134 4.75 -7.28 11.14
N THR A 135 3.80 -6.88 10.27
CA THR A 135 2.39 -7.22 10.50
C THR A 135 2.05 -8.62 10.04
N THR A 136 2.51 -9.06 8.87
CA THR A 136 2.01 -10.27 8.19
C THR A 136 2.90 -11.47 8.47
N LEU A 137 4.22 -11.29 8.52
CA LEU A 137 5.13 -12.41 8.79
C LEU A 137 5.38 -12.57 10.29
N ALA A 138 5.76 -11.50 10.99
CA ALA A 138 5.99 -11.53 12.44
C ALA A 138 4.70 -11.47 13.28
N GLN A 139 3.53 -11.20 12.67
CA GLN A 139 2.24 -11.08 13.35
C GLN A 139 2.22 -10.04 14.49
N MET A 140 3.09 -9.04 14.42
CA MET A 140 3.20 -7.96 15.41
C MET A 140 2.34 -6.76 15.03
N ASN A 141 2.22 -5.82 15.98
CA ASN A 141 1.44 -4.60 15.86
C ASN A 141 2.38 -3.38 15.84
N PRO A 142 2.83 -2.91 14.67
CA PRO A 142 3.83 -1.85 14.59
C PRO A 142 3.23 -0.48 14.92
N ARG A 143 4.06 0.39 15.51
CA ARG A 143 3.79 1.82 15.61
C ARG A 143 4.87 2.56 14.83
N TYR A 144 4.48 3.29 13.80
CA TYR A 144 5.43 3.95 12.91
C TYR A 144 5.68 5.40 13.32
N VAL A 145 6.96 5.78 13.30
CA VAL A 145 7.35 7.19 13.21
C VAL A 145 7.51 7.51 11.73
N LEU A 146 6.42 7.98 11.10
CA LEU A 146 6.40 8.29 9.67
C LEU A 146 6.95 9.69 9.40
N LYS A 147 7.77 9.80 8.34
CA LYS A 147 8.16 11.12 7.79
C LYS A 147 6.95 11.83 7.20
N ARG A 148 7.01 13.17 7.18
CA ARG A 148 5.92 14.02 6.71
C ARG A 148 5.53 13.80 5.24
N GLU A 149 6.42 13.29 4.40
CA GLU A 149 6.11 12.98 3.00
C GLU A 149 5.23 11.73 2.86
N LEU A 150 5.43 10.72 3.72
CA LEU A 150 4.63 9.49 3.74
C LEU A 150 3.18 9.72 4.17
N LEU A 151 2.90 10.84 4.85
CA LEU A 151 1.53 11.28 5.19
C LEU A 151 0.75 11.83 3.98
N ALA A 152 1.37 11.90 2.80
CA ALA A 152 0.64 12.17 1.56
C ALA A 152 -0.25 10.98 1.15
N ASP A 153 0.15 9.77 1.54
CA ASP A 153 -0.61 8.54 1.34
C ASP A 153 -1.76 8.47 2.37
N PRO A 154 -3.02 8.41 1.92
CA PRO A 154 -4.17 8.53 2.81
C PRO A 154 -4.34 7.30 3.73
N CYS A 155 -3.98 6.08 3.32
CA CYS A 155 -4.01 4.93 4.23
C CYS A 155 -2.96 5.08 5.33
N LEU A 156 -1.74 5.52 4.99
CA LEU A 156 -0.68 5.75 5.98
C LEU A 156 -1.00 6.92 6.92
N ASP A 157 -1.64 7.99 6.47
CA ASP A 157 -2.06 9.11 7.33
C ASP A 157 -3.22 8.72 8.27
N VAL A 158 -4.18 7.94 7.80
CA VAL A 158 -5.36 7.57 8.60
C VAL A 158 -5.04 6.45 9.60
N VAL A 159 -4.25 5.46 9.20
CA VAL A 159 -3.96 4.25 9.99
C VAL A 159 -2.64 4.37 10.75
N GLY A 160 -1.61 5.00 10.17
CA GLY A 160 -0.26 5.04 10.74
C GLY A 160 -0.05 5.98 11.94
N GLN A 161 -1.02 6.83 12.27
CA GLN A 161 -0.96 7.77 13.42
C GLN A 161 -1.67 7.26 14.69
N ARG A 162 -2.05 5.97 14.76
CA ARG A 162 -2.77 5.39 15.90
C ARG A 162 -1.98 4.26 16.57
#